data_AF-A0A8T0EA25-F1
#
_entry.id   AF-A0A8T0EA25-F1
#
_cell.length_a   1.000
_cell.length_b   1.000
_cell.length_c   1.000
_cell.angle_alpha   90.00
_cell.angle_beta   90.00
_cell.angle_gamma   90.00
#
_symmetry.space_group_name_H-M   'P 1'
#
loop_
_entity.id
_entity.type
_entity.pdbx_description
1 polymer ?
#
loop_
_entity_poly.entity_id
_entity_poly.type
_entity_poly.pdbx_seq_one_letter_code
_entity_poly.pdbx_strand_id
1 'polypeptide(L)'
;MSESKLERVYLSLNALNLGEEAKSLIPIEEMAELYLISAMSFISCFPRKLYFVTWYLLKKARKVYISNNAMIPPTLRWLFDPMGQTFFRNGNWDYSREGTVFSSVPNSMNPLCFASRGFREFLLEKIALSIISPSMELDENIEYKSGETHEMSSSSCRERGKLKRDLAHVK
;
A
#
# COMPACT_ATOMS: atom_id res chain seq x y z
N MET A 1 4.39 14.82 -17.67
CA MET A 1 4.35 14.39 -16.24
C MET A 1 4.62 12.88 -16.06
N SER A 2 5.33 12.24 -17.00
CA SER A 2 5.63 10.79 -17.00
C SER A 2 7.11 10.46 -16.81
N GLU A 3 8.02 11.32 -17.29
CA GLU A 3 9.47 11.08 -17.29
C GLU A 3 10.02 10.89 -15.87
N SER A 4 9.72 11.81 -14.94
CA SER A 4 10.17 11.70 -13.54
C SER A 4 9.61 10.49 -12.77
N LYS A 5 8.46 9.97 -13.18
CA LYS A 5 7.87 8.75 -12.59
C LYS A 5 8.59 7.50 -13.09
N LEU A 6 8.85 7.45 -14.40
CA LEU A 6 9.58 6.35 -15.01
C LEU A 6 11.03 6.29 -14.54
N GLU A 7 11.69 7.45 -14.40
CA GLU A 7 13.04 7.55 -13.83
C GLU A 7 13.11 7.00 -12.40
N ARG A 8 12.14 7.34 -11.54
CA ARG A 8 12.08 6.81 -10.16
C ARG A 8 11.98 5.29 -10.15
N VAL A 9 11.06 4.74 -10.95
CA VAL A 9 10.88 3.28 -11.03
C VAL A 9 12.12 2.62 -11.63
N TYR A 10 12.68 3.18 -12.70
CA TYR A 10 13.92 2.72 -13.32
C TYR A 10 15.06 2.67 -12.30
N LEU A 11 15.32 3.76 -11.59
CA LEU A 11 16.39 3.82 -10.58
C LEU A 11 16.16 2.80 -9.46
N SER A 12 14.92 2.67 -8.96
CA SER A 12 14.60 1.70 -7.90
C SER A 12 14.84 0.25 -8.35
N LEU A 13 14.47 -0.08 -9.59
CA LEU A 13 14.67 -1.41 -10.15
C LEU A 13 16.14 -1.70 -10.45
N ASN A 14 16.91 -0.71 -10.90
CA ASN A 14 18.36 -0.88 -11.10
C ASN A 14 19.07 -1.11 -9.76
N ALA A 15 18.73 -0.34 -8.72
CA ALA A 15 19.25 -0.56 -7.38
C ALA A 15 18.90 -1.95 -6.86
N LEU A 16 17.65 -2.39 -7.06
CA LEU A 16 17.22 -3.75 -6.69
C LEU A 16 17.97 -4.83 -7.49
N ASN A 17 18.17 -4.64 -8.78
CA ASN A 17 18.91 -5.58 -9.64
C ASN A 17 20.37 -5.72 -9.20
N LEU A 18 21.05 -4.60 -8.92
CA LEU A 18 22.39 -4.61 -8.33
C LEU A 18 22.40 -5.31 -6.96
N GLY A 19 21.34 -5.12 -6.18
CA GLY A 19 21.19 -5.77 -4.88
C GLY A 19 21.02 -7.29 -4.98
N GLU A 20 20.18 -7.76 -5.90
CA GLU A 20 20.02 -9.19 -6.20
C GLU A 20 21.32 -9.83 -6.70
N GLU A 21 22.10 -9.11 -7.52
CA GLU A 21 23.38 -9.61 -8.04
C GLU A 21 24.47 -9.71 -6.95
N ALA A 22 24.46 -8.78 -5.99
CA ALA A 22 25.39 -8.80 -4.86
C ALA A 22 25.17 -9.98 -3.89
N LYS A 23 24.03 -10.68 -3.98
CA LYS A 23 23.70 -11.91 -3.22
C LYS A 23 23.99 -11.77 -1.72
N SER A 24 24.92 -12.56 -1.19
CA SER A 24 25.23 -12.64 0.24
C SER A 24 26.07 -11.47 0.78
N LEU A 25 26.44 -10.50 -0.06
CA LEU A 25 27.15 -9.30 0.38
C LEU A 25 26.21 -8.27 1.02
N ILE A 26 24.91 -8.35 0.73
CA ILE A 26 23.92 -7.40 1.26
C ILE A 26 23.21 -8.03 2.47
N PRO A 27 23.13 -7.32 3.61
CA PRO A 27 22.35 -7.74 4.75
C PRO A 27 20.88 -8.02 4.41
N ILE A 28 20.27 -8.92 5.17
CA ILE A 28 18.86 -9.34 4.97
C ILE A 28 17.93 -8.13 5.07
N GLU A 29 18.20 -7.24 6.02
CA GLU A 29 17.43 -6.03 6.30
C GLU A 29 17.48 -5.06 5.12
N GLU A 30 18.68 -4.79 4.59
CA GLU A 30 18.89 -3.90 3.45
C GLU A 30 18.26 -4.45 2.18
N MET A 31 18.38 -5.76 1.94
CA MET A 31 17.78 -6.40 0.78
C MET A 31 16.24 -6.36 0.83
N ALA A 32 15.67 -6.59 2.01
CA ALA A 32 14.23 -6.44 2.20
C ALA A 32 13.80 -4.97 1.98
N GLU A 33 14.57 -4.01 2.49
CA GLU A 33 14.30 -2.59 2.31
C GLU A 33 14.34 -2.17 0.83
N LEU A 34 15.27 -2.68 0.02
CA LEU A 34 15.31 -2.44 -1.43
C LEU A 34 14.02 -2.89 -2.12
N TYR A 35 13.49 -4.08 -1.77
CA TYR A 35 12.19 -4.53 -2.28
C TYR A 35 11.05 -3.60 -1.84
N LEU A 36 11.06 -3.12 -0.59
CA LEU A 36 10.05 -2.21 -0.06
C LEU A 36 10.09 -0.85 -0.77
N ILE A 37 11.26 -0.24 -0.92
CA ILE A 37 11.46 1.04 -1.62
C ILE A 37 11.03 0.92 -3.08
N SER A 38 11.32 -0.22 -3.72
CA SER A 38 10.84 -0.50 -5.08
C SER A 38 9.31 -0.57 -5.10
N ALA A 39 8.68 -1.30 -4.17
CA ALA A 39 7.22 -1.39 -4.06
C ALA A 39 6.58 0.01 -3.87
N MET A 40 7.17 0.85 -3.02
CA MET A 40 6.76 2.23 -2.78
C MET A 40 6.85 3.09 -4.05
N SER A 41 7.89 2.89 -4.85
CA SER A 41 8.05 3.60 -6.14
C SER A 41 6.94 3.22 -7.11
N PHE A 42 6.61 1.94 -7.22
CA PHE A 42 5.51 1.48 -8.07
C PHE A 42 4.15 2.04 -7.65
N ILE A 43 3.80 1.95 -6.37
CA ILE A 43 2.50 2.41 -5.89
C ILE A 43 2.33 3.94 -6.02
N SER A 44 3.42 4.70 -5.84
CA SER A 44 3.40 6.16 -5.98
C SER A 44 3.34 6.61 -7.44
N CYS A 45 4.05 5.92 -8.34
CA CYS A 45 4.11 6.30 -9.76
C CYS A 45 2.89 5.81 -10.54
N PHE A 46 2.39 4.62 -10.21
CA PHE A 46 1.31 3.92 -10.91
C PHE A 46 0.17 3.56 -9.94
N PRO A 47 -0.49 4.53 -9.31
CA PRO A 47 -1.64 4.22 -8.46
C PRO A 47 -2.72 3.53 -9.29
N ARG A 48 -3.34 2.47 -8.76
CA ARG A 48 -4.39 1.67 -9.43
C ARG A 48 -3.94 0.84 -10.64
N LYS A 49 -2.72 1.00 -11.14
CA LYS A 49 -2.15 0.24 -12.26
C LYS A 49 -0.95 -0.56 -11.75
N LEU A 50 -0.77 -1.80 -12.21
CA LEU A 50 0.39 -2.61 -11.80
C LEU A 50 0.48 -2.90 -10.29
N TYR A 51 -0.62 -2.85 -9.52
CA TYR A 51 -0.61 -3.23 -8.10
C TYR A 51 -0.01 -4.62 -7.87
N PHE A 52 -0.21 -5.55 -8.81
CA PHE A 52 0.38 -6.87 -8.72
C PHE A 52 1.92 -6.82 -8.57
N VAL A 53 2.59 -5.83 -9.16
CA VAL A 53 4.04 -5.63 -9.03
C VAL A 53 4.40 -5.17 -7.62
N THR A 54 3.70 -4.14 -7.12
CA THR A 54 3.86 -3.68 -5.72
C THR A 54 3.68 -4.84 -4.73
N TRP A 55 2.63 -5.65 -4.90
CA TRP A 55 2.36 -6.79 -4.03
C TRP A 55 3.36 -7.93 -4.20
N TYR A 56 3.84 -8.16 -5.42
CA TYR A 56 4.91 -9.11 -5.67
C TYR A 56 6.20 -8.70 -4.93
N LEU A 57 6.57 -7.42 -4.99
CA LEU A 57 7.74 -6.86 -4.30
C LEU A 57 7.58 -6.92 -2.77
N LEU A 58 6.40 -6.60 -2.23
CA LEU A 58 6.11 -6.77 -0.79
C LEU A 58 6.24 -8.23 -0.34
N LYS A 59 5.73 -9.18 -1.14
CA LYS A 59 5.88 -10.62 -0.85
C LYS A 59 7.33 -11.05 -0.91
N LYS A 60 8.13 -10.50 -1.84
CA LYS A 60 9.58 -10.74 -1.92
C LYS A 60 10.31 -10.21 -0.69
N ALA A 61 10.01 -8.98 -0.26
CA ALA A 61 10.55 -8.42 0.98
C ALA A 61 10.27 -9.32 2.19
N ARG A 62 9.03 -9.80 2.34
CA ARG A 62 8.67 -10.76 3.39
C ARG A 62 9.43 -12.07 3.25
N LYS A 63 9.57 -12.58 2.02
CA LYS A 63 10.25 -13.83 1.72
C LYS A 63 11.71 -13.80 2.14
N VAL A 64 12.41 -12.67 1.99
CA VAL A 64 13.81 -12.50 2.41
C VAL A 64 13.99 -12.83 3.89
N TYR A 65 13.10 -12.35 4.77
CA TYR A 65 13.14 -12.71 6.18
C TYR A 65 12.82 -14.19 6.42
N ILE A 66 11.74 -14.70 5.82
CA ILE A 66 11.29 -16.09 6.01
C ILE A 66 12.34 -17.10 5.53
N SER A 67 12.95 -16.88 4.37
CA SER A 67 13.94 -17.81 3.80
C SER A 67 15.22 -17.88 4.60
N ASN A 68 15.56 -16.80 5.33
CA ASN A 68 16.74 -16.73 6.18
C ASN A 68 16.42 -17.05 7.65
N ASN A 69 15.21 -17.54 7.95
CA ASN A 69 14.74 -17.82 9.32
C ASN A 69 14.89 -16.61 10.28
N ALA A 70 14.76 -15.40 9.73
CA ALA A 70 14.88 -14.14 10.45
C ALA A 70 13.50 -13.59 10.83
N MET A 71 13.42 -12.92 11.99
CA MET A 71 12.19 -12.25 12.41
C MET A 71 12.01 -10.95 11.65
N ILE A 72 10.79 -10.67 11.19
CA ILE A 72 10.45 -9.39 10.58
C ILE A 72 10.56 -8.29 11.65
N PRO A 73 11.32 -7.20 11.41
CA PRO A 73 11.41 -6.09 12.34
C PRO A 73 10.04 -5.52 12.72
N PRO A 74 9.80 -5.17 14.00
CA PRO A 74 8.51 -4.61 14.44
C PRO A 74 8.10 -3.36 13.65
N THR A 75 9.07 -2.56 13.23
CA THR A 75 8.88 -1.35 12.40
C THR A 75 8.30 -1.65 11.01
N LEU A 76 8.46 -2.87 10.50
CA LEU A 76 7.99 -3.31 9.19
C LEU A 76 6.75 -4.21 9.27
N ARG A 77 6.40 -4.70 10.46
CA ARG A 77 5.33 -5.70 10.64
C ARG A 77 3.99 -5.23 10.11
N TRP A 78 3.69 -3.93 10.22
CA TRP A 78 2.44 -3.34 9.75
C TRP A 78 2.22 -3.52 8.24
N LEU A 79 3.29 -3.55 7.41
CA LEU A 79 3.18 -3.77 5.96
C LEU A 79 2.65 -5.17 5.59
N PHE A 80 2.72 -6.09 6.54
CA PHE A 80 2.33 -7.48 6.36
C PHE A 80 1.06 -7.85 7.13
N ASP A 81 0.45 -6.86 7.80
CA ASP A 81 -0.82 -6.95 8.50
C ASP A 81 -1.97 -6.49 7.57
N PRO A 82 -3.17 -7.09 7.61
CA PRO A 82 -4.28 -6.69 6.74
C PRO A 82 -4.59 -5.19 6.77
N MET A 83 -4.60 -4.57 7.95
CA MET A 83 -4.91 -3.15 8.10
C MET A 83 -3.84 -2.28 7.45
N GLY A 84 -2.57 -2.59 7.70
CA GLY A 84 -1.45 -1.86 7.10
C GLY A 84 -1.33 -2.09 5.60
N GLN A 85 -1.73 -3.25 5.09
CA GLN A 85 -1.84 -3.52 3.65
C GLN A 85 -2.91 -2.67 2.98
N THR A 86 -4.07 -2.49 3.63
CA THR A 86 -5.13 -1.59 3.14
C THR A 86 -4.65 -0.14 3.14
N PHE A 87 -4.03 0.32 4.23
CA PHE A 87 -3.44 1.67 4.29
C PHE A 87 -2.38 1.87 3.19
N PHE A 88 -1.45 0.91 3.05
CA PHE A 88 -0.39 0.97 2.06
C PHE A 88 -0.96 1.07 0.63
N ARG A 89 -1.98 0.25 0.32
CA ARG A 89 -2.69 0.26 -0.96
C ARG A 89 -3.28 1.62 -1.32
N ASN A 90 -3.82 2.31 -0.32
CA ASN A 90 -4.48 3.59 -0.53
C ASN A 90 -3.48 4.71 -0.85
N GLY A 91 -2.21 4.56 -0.47
CA GLY A 91 -1.18 5.55 -0.81
C GLY A 91 -1.30 6.86 -0.05
N ASN A 92 -2.04 6.88 1.07
CA ASN A 92 -2.41 8.09 1.80
C ASN A 92 -1.33 8.51 2.80
N TRP A 93 -0.13 8.83 2.32
CA TRP A 93 0.91 9.45 3.13
C TRP A 93 1.56 10.62 2.38
N ASP A 94 2.07 11.58 3.14
CA ASP A 94 2.78 12.74 2.61
C ASP A 94 4.31 12.60 2.79
N TYR A 95 5.08 13.35 2.00
CA TYR A 95 6.55 13.39 2.07
C TYR A 95 7.07 14.66 2.76
N SER A 96 6.24 15.35 3.55
CA SER A 96 6.66 16.51 4.33
C SER A 96 7.68 16.08 5.38
N ARG A 97 8.82 16.77 5.36
CA ARG A 97 9.89 16.55 6.36
C ARG A 97 9.55 17.19 7.70
N GLU A 98 8.66 18.18 7.68
CA GLU A 98 8.16 18.81 8.89
C GLU A 98 7.29 17.77 9.63
N GLY A 99 7.57 17.58 10.91
CA GLY A 99 6.77 16.72 11.76
C GLY A 99 5.37 17.32 11.98
N THR A 100 4.43 16.47 12.36
CA THR A 100 3.14 16.92 12.91
C THR A 100 3.26 17.08 14.42
N VAL A 101 2.23 17.62 15.06
CA VAL A 101 2.13 17.63 16.54
C VAL A 101 2.07 16.21 17.13
N PHE A 102 1.78 15.20 16.30
CA PHE A 102 1.59 13.81 16.73
C PHE A 102 2.81 12.92 16.45
N SER A 103 3.61 13.22 15.42
CA SER A 103 4.67 12.31 14.96
C SER A 103 5.73 13.03 14.11
N SER A 104 6.96 12.53 14.14
CA SER A 104 8.08 13.00 13.33
C SER A 104 8.64 11.91 12.42
N VAL A 105 9.44 12.30 11.42
CA VAL A 105 10.13 11.37 10.51
C VAL A 105 11.57 11.20 11.01
N PRO A 106 11.96 10.01 11.51
CA PRO A 106 13.29 9.81 12.10
C PRO A 106 14.43 9.86 11.06
N ASN A 107 14.18 9.40 9.83
CA ASN A 107 15.13 9.48 8.73
C ASN A 107 14.44 9.96 7.46
N SER A 108 14.70 11.21 7.06
CA SER A 108 14.09 11.82 5.87
C SER A 108 14.67 11.32 4.54
N MET A 109 15.77 10.56 4.56
CA MET A 109 16.35 9.92 3.37
C MET A 109 15.67 8.59 3.05
N ASN A 110 14.96 8.01 4.02
CA ASN A 110 14.24 6.75 3.82
C ASN A 110 12.75 7.02 3.52
N PRO A 111 12.25 6.74 2.30
CA PRO A 111 10.85 6.96 1.96
C PRO A 111 9.91 6.13 2.85
N LEU A 112 10.35 4.99 3.39
CA LEU A 112 9.56 4.13 4.25
C LEU A 112 9.24 4.78 5.60
N CYS A 113 10.09 5.70 6.08
CA CYS A 113 9.83 6.43 7.30
C CYS A 113 8.60 7.35 7.18
N PHE A 114 8.34 7.88 5.99
CA PHE A 114 7.13 8.69 5.71
C PHE A 114 5.87 7.84 5.71
N ALA A 115 5.89 6.71 5.02
CA ALA A 115 4.74 5.78 5.03
C ALA A 115 4.47 5.23 6.43
N SER A 116 5.53 4.94 7.20
CA SER A 116 5.41 4.50 8.59
C SER A 116 4.86 5.62 9.49
N ARG A 117 5.20 6.89 9.24
CA ARG A 117 4.58 8.03 9.94
C ARG A 117 3.09 8.11 9.61
N GLY A 118 2.74 8.10 8.32
CA GLY A 118 1.35 8.15 7.88
C GLY A 118 0.52 7.03 8.48
N PHE A 119 1.05 5.81 8.57
CA PHE A 119 0.35 4.70 9.21
C PHE A 119 0.14 4.92 10.72
N ARG A 120 1.14 5.45 11.44
CA ARG A 120 0.96 5.79 12.87
C ARG A 120 -0.12 6.84 13.07
N GLU A 121 -0.12 7.88 12.25
CA GLU A 121 -1.12 8.96 12.33
C GLU A 121 -2.52 8.46 11.96
N PHE A 122 -2.63 7.59 10.96
CA PHE A 122 -3.87 6.88 10.63
C PHE A 122 -4.41 6.06 11.81
N LEU A 123 -3.54 5.35 12.53
CA LEU A 123 -3.96 4.62 13.73
C LEU A 123 -4.41 5.56 14.84
N LEU A 124 -3.72 6.68 15.05
CA LEU A 124 -4.11 7.69 16.04
C LEU A 124 -5.49 8.30 15.70
N GLU A 125 -5.75 8.58 14.43
CA GLU A 125 -7.05 9.05 13.95
C GLU A 125 -8.15 8.02 14.25
N LYS A 126 -7.91 6.75 13.91
CA LYS A 126 -8.86 5.66 14.18
C LYS A 126 -9.17 5.47 15.67
N ILE A 127 -8.15 5.56 16.51
CA ILE A 127 -8.30 5.48 17.98
C ILE A 127 -9.12 6.67 18.49
N ALA A 128 -8.80 7.90 18.06
CA ALA A 128 -9.52 9.09 18.47
C ALA A 128 -11.01 9.02 18.07
N LEU A 129 -11.30 8.58 16.84
CA LEU A 129 -12.67 8.39 16.36
C LEU A 129 -13.42 7.32 17.15
N SER A 130 -12.76 6.21 17.50
CA SER A 130 -13.37 5.15 18.32
C SER A 130 -13.75 5.64 19.72
N ILE A 131 -12.96 6.54 20.31
CA ILE A 131 -13.26 7.16 21.61
C ILE A 131 -14.46 8.12 21.50
N ILE A 132 -14.51 8.92 20.44
CA ILE A 132 -15.56 9.93 20.24
C ILE A 132 -16.89 9.30 19.79
N SER A 133 -16.84 8.18 19.08
CA SER A 133 -18.01 7.51 18.50
C SER A 133 -17.94 5.99 18.71
N PRO A 134 -18.27 5.50 19.92
CA PRO A 134 -18.15 4.08 20.25
C PRO A 134 -19.09 3.16 19.46
N SER A 135 -20.07 3.71 18.74
CA SER A 135 -21.04 2.97 17.91
C SER A 135 -20.70 2.92 16.41
N MET A 136 -19.59 3.52 15.97
CA MET A 136 -19.12 3.35 14.59
C MET A 136 -18.28 2.08 14.50
N GLU A 137 -18.83 1.02 13.91
CA GLU A 137 -18.02 -0.07 13.40
C GLU A 137 -16.99 0.54 12.45
N LEU A 138 -15.71 0.38 12.76
CA LEU A 138 -14.63 0.84 11.90
C LEU A 138 -14.65 -0.04 10.65
N ASP A 139 -15.48 0.33 9.68
CA ASP A 139 -15.56 -0.37 8.41
C ASP A 139 -14.15 -0.38 7.79
N GLU A 140 -13.57 -1.58 7.65
CA GLU A 140 -12.19 -1.77 7.16
C GLU A 140 -12.03 -1.31 5.69
N ASN A 141 -13.13 -0.91 5.04
CA ASN A 141 -13.20 -0.45 3.66
C ASN A 141 -13.51 1.06 3.52
N ILE A 142 -12.91 1.93 4.37
CA ILE A 142 -12.99 3.38 4.10
C ILE A 142 -12.18 3.70 2.84
N GLU A 143 -12.88 3.68 1.71
CA GLU A 143 -12.49 4.34 0.48
C GLU A 143 -12.47 5.85 0.75
N TYR A 144 -11.28 6.38 1.03
CA TYR A 144 -11.09 7.83 1.12
C TYR A 144 -11.51 8.45 -0.22
N LYS A 145 -12.64 9.17 -0.22
CA LYS A 145 -13.06 10.01 -1.36
C LYS A 145 -11.97 11.04 -1.62
N SER A 146 -11.16 10.82 -2.65
CA SER A 146 -10.38 11.86 -3.29
C SER A 146 -11.36 12.92 -3.83
N GLY A 147 -11.06 14.18 -3.56
CA GLY A 147 -11.93 15.34 -3.76
C GLY A 147 -12.62 15.49 -5.12
N GLU A 148 -13.65 16.32 -5.05
CA GLU A 148 -14.60 16.70 -6.09
C GLU A 148 -13.98 17.08 -7.43
N THR A 149 -14.51 16.51 -8.52
CA THR A 149 -14.63 17.21 -9.80
C THR A 149 -16.02 16.95 -10.36
N HIS A 150 -16.81 18.03 -10.38
CA HIS A 150 -18.03 18.32 -11.14
C HIS A 150 -18.75 17.20 -11.93
N GLU A 151 -20.05 17.14 -11.66
CA GLU A 151 -21.08 16.48 -12.46
C GLU A 151 -20.96 16.77 -13.96
N MET A 152 -21.22 15.75 -14.79
CA MET A 152 -22.20 15.91 -15.86
C MET A 152 -22.89 14.58 -16.18
N SER A 153 -24.20 14.63 -16.04
CA SER A 153 -25.18 13.59 -16.34
C SER A 153 -25.36 13.36 -17.84
N SER A 154 -25.52 12.10 -18.24
CA SER A 154 -26.44 11.57 -19.27
C SER A 154 -25.94 10.18 -19.66
N SER A 155 -26.69 9.12 -19.89
CA SER A 155 -28.14 8.88 -19.93
C SER A 155 -28.32 7.38 -20.18
N SER A 156 -29.39 6.81 -19.61
CA SER A 156 -30.22 5.74 -20.18
C SER A 156 -29.56 4.50 -20.81
N CYS A 157 -29.83 3.31 -20.23
CA CYS A 157 -30.71 2.34 -20.91
C CYS A 157 -31.16 1.17 -20.00
N ARG A 158 -32.46 1.25 -19.73
CA ARG A 158 -33.51 0.31 -19.34
C ARG A 158 -33.29 -1.21 -19.52
N GLU A 159 -33.86 -1.92 -18.54
CA GLU A 159 -34.12 -3.37 -18.38
C GLU A 159 -34.63 -4.14 -19.61
N ARG A 160 -34.28 -5.45 -19.63
CA ARG A 160 -35.08 -6.64 -19.99
C ARG A 160 -34.19 -7.86 -19.63
N GLY A 161 -34.55 -8.89 -18.86
CA GLY A 161 -35.83 -9.50 -18.54
C GLY A 161 -35.78 -10.98 -18.92
N LYS A 162 -35.53 -11.87 -17.94
CA LYS A 162 -35.87 -13.31 -17.80
C LYS A 162 -35.58 -14.30 -18.96
N LEU A 163 -34.96 -15.46 -18.67
CA LEU A 163 -35.66 -16.77 -18.55
C LEU A 163 -34.71 -17.98 -18.42
N LYS A 164 -35.20 -18.99 -17.68
CA LYS A 164 -34.78 -20.41 -17.56
C LYS A 164 -33.68 -20.74 -16.54
N ARG A 165 -34.08 -21.38 -15.44
CA ARG A 165 -33.97 -22.84 -15.27
C ARG A 165 -34.60 -23.23 -13.92
N ASP A 166 -35.79 -23.81 -13.99
CA ASP A 166 -36.31 -24.74 -13.00
C ASP A 166 -36.73 -26.01 -13.73
N LEU A 167 -36.73 -27.12 -12.99
CA LEU A 167 -37.10 -28.49 -13.34
C LEU A 167 -36.01 -29.38 -13.94
N ALA A 168 -35.26 -30.03 -13.06
CA ALA A 168 -34.85 -31.42 -13.24
C ALA A 168 -34.72 -32.12 -11.88
N HIS A 169 -35.84 -32.52 -11.29
CA HIS A 169 -35.90 -33.69 -10.41
C HIS A 169 -37.31 -34.29 -10.50
N VAL A 170 -37.44 -35.32 -11.34
CA VAL A 170 -38.51 -36.32 -11.25
C VAL A 170 -37.86 -37.59 -10.74
N LYS A 171 -38.19 -37.94 -9.50
CA LYS A 171 -38.57 -39.29 -9.12
C LYS A 171 -39.73 -39.19 -8.16
#